data_AF-A0A9D8UK50-F1
#
_entry.id   AF-A0A9D8UK50-F1
#
_cell.length_a   1.000
_cell.length_b   1.000
_cell.length_c   1.000
_cell.angle_alpha   90.00
_cell.angle_beta   90.00
_cell.angle_gamma   90.00
#
_symmetry.space_group_name_H-M   'P 1'
#
loop_
_entity.id
_entity.type
_entity.pdbx_description
1 polymer ?
#
loop_
_entity_poly.entity_id
_entity_poly.type
_entity_poly.pdbx_seq_one_letter_code
_entity_poly.pdbx_strand_id
1 'polypeptide(L)'
;MNWIELNSHAYVPYSTLPRACIIKGSEGGFYAGVRIENISFPLTISAIQAACCICLSEGENPEVLYIQDEEFVQLAYWQAEFSLTIEIISDISDIEVSTLLIESKPDEKKVLKKLLDKATTIHSNFPVSCLLYCESAYFEGVNVEVSDWSFGLCAERVALAKAIASGVSTFTELAVHTKYGDVSSPCGACRQVIFEHLPFNKIRLYHADDTFSEHNSVDLLPLSFTSKALKK
;
A
#
# COMPACT_ATOMS: atom_id res chain seq x y z
N MET A 1 -13.83 14.10 8.60
CA MET A 1 -13.01 14.13 7.37
C MET A 1 -13.86 14.67 6.22
N ASN A 2 -13.27 15.23 5.16
CA ASN A 2 -14.00 15.52 3.93
C ASN A 2 -13.17 15.15 2.69
N TRP A 3 -13.78 15.19 1.51
CA TRP A 3 -13.09 14.79 0.28
C TRP A 3 -11.90 15.69 -0.08
N ILE A 4 -11.93 16.98 0.24
CA ILE A 4 -10.80 17.89 -0.03
C ILE A 4 -9.59 17.46 0.79
N GLU A 5 -9.81 17.19 2.08
CA GLU A 5 -8.81 16.65 3.00
C GLU A 5 -8.26 15.32 2.49
N LEU A 6 -9.12 14.35 2.17
CA LEU A 6 -8.65 13.03 1.74
C LEU A 6 -7.90 13.07 0.39
N ASN A 7 -8.35 13.88 -0.58
CA ASN A 7 -7.62 14.08 -1.83
C ASN A 7 -6.25 14.74 -1.62
N SER A 8 -6.10 15.58 -0.58
CA SER A 8 -4.82 16.23 -0.28
C SER A 8 -3.72 15.25 0.15
N HIS A 9 -4.09 14.04 0.56
CA HIS A 9 -3.15 12.98 0.92
C HIS A 9 -2.52 12.30 -0.31
N ALA A 10 -3.09 12.46 -1.52
CA ALA A 10 -2.60 11.80 -2.72
C ALA A 10 -1.17 12.24 -3.07
N TYR A 11 -0.31 11.27 -3.41
CA TYR A 11 1.04 11.55 -3.92
C TYR A 11 0.99 11.64 -5.45
N VAL A 12 0.86 12.85 -5.98
CA VAL A 12 0.67 13.11 -7.43
C VAL A 12 1.64 14.15 -8.00
N PRO A 13 2.97 14.02 -7.77
CA PRO A 13 3.94 15.03 -8.20
C PRO A 13 4.09 15.14 -9.72
N TYR A 14 3.56 14.20 -10.51
CA TYR A 14 3.73 14.17 -11.97
C TYR A 14 2.51 14.71 -12.70
N SER A 15 1.32 14.19 -12.38
CA SER A 15 0.08 14.65 -13.04
C SER A 15 -0.58 15.83 -12.35
N THR A 16 -0.35 16.04 -11.05
CA THR A 16 -1.07 16.99 -10.19
C THR A 16 -2.58 16.72 -10.07
N LEU A 17 -3.03 15.51 -10.42
CA LEU A 17 -4.45 15.12 -10.41
C LEU A 17 -4.74 14.18 -9.24
N PRO A 18 -5.09 14.70 -8.04
CA PRO A 18 -5.44 13.88 -6.90
C PRO A 18 -6.76 13.14 -7.13
N ARG A 19 -6.82 11.92 -6.60
CA ARG A 19 -8.05 11.12 -6.53
C ARG A 19 -8.07 10.35 -5.23
N ALA A 20 -9.24 10.25 -4.62
CA ALA A 20 -9.50 9.52 -3.41
C ALA A 20 -10.83 8.78 -3.50
N CYS A 21 -10.93 7.64 -2.81
CA CYS A 21 -12.18 6.90 -2.64
C CYS A 21 -12.17 6.18 -1.29
N ILE A 22 -13.31 5.64 -0.89
CA ILE A 22 -13.43 4.83 0.32
C ILE A 22 -14.12 3.51 -0.03
N ILE A 23 -13.57 2.40 0.45
CA ILE A 23 -14.20 1.08 0.42
C ILE A 23 -14.79 0.80 1.80
N LYS A 24 -16.06 0.39 1.85
CA LYS A 24 -16.62 -0.31 3.01
C LYS A 24 -16.44 -1.80 2.81
N GLY A 25 -15.83 -2.45 3.80
CA GLY A 25 -15.65 -3.89 3.84
C GLY A 25 -16.84 -4.63 4.45
N SER A 26 -16.81 -5.95 4.30
CA SER A 26 -17.86 -6.88 4.72
C SER A 26 -18.13 -6.95 6.23
N GLU A 27 -17.18 -6.51 7.07
CA GLU A 27 -17.35 -6.43 8.53
C GLU A 27 -17.67 -5.00 9.00
N GLY A 28 -17.81 -4.06 8.06
CA GLY A 28 -18.20 -2.68 8.30
C GLY A 28 -17.04 -1.70 8.43
N GLY A 29 -15.79 -2.16 8.26
CA GLY A 29 -14.62 -1.28 8.23
C GLY A 29 -14.63 -0.35 7.01
N PHE A 30 -14.15 0.88 7.18
CA PHE A 30 -13.97 1.82 6.08
C PHE A 30 -12.49 2.03 5.80
N TYR A 31 -12.11 1.90 4.53
CA TYR A 31 -10.72 1.92 4.06
C TYR A 31 -10.56 2.96 2.95
N ALA A 32 -9.82 4.02 3.24
CA ALA A 32 -9.54 5.02 2.24
C ALA A 32 -8.39 4.58 1.32
N GLY A 33 -8.51 4.91 0.04
CA GLY A 33 -7.43 4.80 -0.92
C GLY A 33 -7.27 6.11 -1.66
N VAL A 34 -6.02 6.50 -1.89
CA VAL A 34 -5.66 7.70 -2.63
C VAL A 34 -4.72 7.34 -3.78
N ARG A 35 -4.71 8.16 -4.82
CA ARG A 35 -3.79 7.98 -5.95
C ARG A 35 -2.35 8.20 -5.49
N ILE A 36 -1.49 7.24 -5.80
CA ILE A 36 -0.06 7.27 -5.48
C ILE A 36 0.70 7.04 -6.77
N GLU A 37 1.29 8.10 -7.31
CA GLU A 37 2.09 8.02 -8.52
C GLU A 37 3.50 7.53 -8.22
N ASN A 38 4.15 7.02 -9.26
CA ASN A 38 5.55 6.65 -9.22
C ASN A 38 6.22 7.16 -10.49
N ILE A 39 7.51 7.48 -10.41
CA ILE A 39 8.32 7.89 -11.55
C ILE A 39 8.33 6.84 -12.67
N SER A 40 8.25 5.57 -12.29
CA SER A 40 7.91 4.49 -13.21
C SER A 40 6.39 4.44 -13.32
N PHE A 41 5.82 5.20 -14.26
CA PHE A 41 4.36 5.38 -14.37
C PHE A 41 3.51 4.11 -14.30
N PRO A 42 3.92 2.95 -14.87
CA PRO A 42 3.17 1.70 -14.73
C PRO A 42 3.01 1.20 -13.28
N LEU A 43 3.79 1.72 -12.33
CA LEU A 43 3.70 1.39 -10.90
C LEU A 43 2.74 2.29 -10.13
N THR A 44 2.10 3.26 -10.79
CA THR A 44 1.08 4.12 -10.17
C THR A 44 -0.04 3.28 -9.59
N ILE A 45 -0.36 3.52 -8.32
CA ILE A 45 -1.47 2.87 -7.61
C ILE A 45 -2.69 3.79 -7.73
N SER A 46 -3.76 3.30 -8.33
CA SER A 46 -5.02 4.05 -8.39
C SER A 46 -5.69 4.12 -7.01
N ALA A 47 -6.56 5.11 -6.80
CA ALA A 47 -7.28 5.24 -5.53
C ALA A 47 -8.10 3.98 -5.19
N ILE A 48 -8.79 3.38 -6.17
CA ILE A 48 -9.60 2.17 -5.96
C ILE A 48 -8.69 0.97 -5.68
N GLN A 49 -7.58 0.82 -6.42
CA GLN A 49 -6.62 -0.24 -6.16
C GLN A 49 -6.06 -0.18 -4.74
N ALA A 50 -5.69 1.03 -4.28
CA ALA A 50 -5.25 1.24 -2.91
C ALA A 50 -6.34 0.84 -1.91
N ALA A 51 -7.56 1.37 -2.02
CA ALA A 51 -8.64 1.12 -1.07
C ALA A 51 -9.01 -0.37 -0.99
N CYS A 52 -9.17 -1.04 -2.13
CA CYS A 52 -9.50 -2.46 -2.18
C CYS A 52 -8.37 -3.33 -1.59
N CYS A 53 -7.11 -3.06 -1.92
CA CYS A 53 -5.99 -3.82 -1.36
C CYS A 53 -5.80 -3.58 0.14
N ILE A 54 -6.08 -2.36 0.62
CA ILE A 54 -6.07 -2.08 2.06
C ILE A 54 -7.16 -2.89 2.77
N CYS A 55 -8.40 -2.85 2.27
CA CYS A 55 -9.53 -3.62 2.79
C CYS A 55 -9.20 -5.13 2.88
N LEU A 56 -8.75 -5.72 1.79
CA LEU A 56 -8.36 -7.14 1.72
C LEU A 56 -7.21 -7.47 2.68
N SER A 57 -6.24 -6.57 2.84
CA SER A 57 -5.12 -6.78 3.76
C SER A 57 -5.52 -6.77 5.24
N GLU A 58 -6.70 -6.25 5.56
CA GLU A 58 -7.30 -6.31 6.90
C GLU A 58 -8.25 -7.49 7.08
N GLY A 59 -8.42 -8.33 6.06
CA GLY A 59 -9.24 -9.53 6.11
C GLY A 59 -10.71 -9.31 5.73
N GLU A 60 -11.08 -8.11 5.27
CA GLU A 60 -12.43 -7.79 4.81
C GLU A 60 -12.55 -7.91 3.29
N ASN A 61 -13.74 -8.30 2.82
CA ASN A 61 -14.06 -8.25 1.38
C ASN A 61 -14.62 -6.86 1.03
N PRO A 62 -14.16 -6.21 -0.05
CA PRO A 62 -14.74 -4.97 -0.55
C PRO A 62 -16.21 -5.14 -0.96
N GLU A 63 -17.12 -4.28 -0.47
CA GLU A 63 -18.56 -4.35 -0.80
C GLU A 63 -19.11 -3.07 -1.44
N VAL A 64 -18.81 -1.91 -0.84
CA VAL A 64 -19.32 -0.61 -1.31
C VAL A 64 -18.16 0.33 -1.58
N LEU A 65 -18.16 0.95 -2.76
CA LEU A 65 -17.22 1.97 -3.19
C LEU A 65 -17.88 3.34 -3.16
N TYR A 66 -17.38 4.22 -2.29
CA TYR A 66 -17.77 5.62 -2.22
C TYR A 66 -16.81 6.49 -3.04
N ILE A 67 -17.38 7.30 -3.94
CA ILE A 67 -16.65 8.20 -4.85
C ILE A 67 -17.38 9.54 -4.99
N GLN A 68 -16.68 10.55 -5.55
CA GLN A 68 -17.23 11.87 -5.81
C GLN A 68 -17.86 12.02 -7.20
N ASP A 69 -17.38 11.23 -8.15
CA ASP A 69 -17.77 11.20 -9.56
C ASP A 69 -17.32 9.85 -10.16
N GLU A 70 -17.77 9.51 -11.37
CA GLU A 70 -17.47 8.23 -12.02
C GLU A 70 -16.10 8.20 -12.74
N GLU A 71 -15.32 9.29 -12.72
CA GLU A 71 -14.05 9.40 -13.46
C GLU A 71 -12.88 8.73 -12.72
N PHE A 72 -12.96 7.40 -12.59
CA PHE A 72 -11.95 6.58 -11.94
C PHE A 72 -11.29 5.56 -12.88
N VAL A 73 -9.96 5.56 -12.85
CA VAL A 73 -9.14 4.53 -13.49
C VAL A 73 -9.41 3.17 -12.83
N GLN A 74 -9.57 2.11 -13.63
CA GLN A 74 -9.86 0.74 -13.22
C GLN A 74 -11.25 0.49 -12.58
N LEU A 75 -12.17 1.47 -12.59
CA LEU A 75 -13.50 1.32 -11.96
C LEU A 75 -14.23 0.04 -12.42
N ALA A 76 -14.32 -0.18 -13.74
CA ALA A 76 -15.00 -1.35 -14.30
C ALA A 76 -14.38 -2.69 -13.86
N TYR A 77 -13.05 -2.75 -13.69
CA TYR A 77 -12.38 -3.95 -13.21
C TYR A 77 -12.77 -4.24 -11.76
N TRP A 78 -12.60 -3.27 -10.86
CA TRP A 78 -12.83 -3.47 -9.44
C TRP A 78 -14.32 -3.72 -9.13
N GLN A 79 -15.22 -3.07 -9.89
CA GLN A 79 -16.64 -3.34 -9.81
C GLN A 79 -16.95 -4.79 -10.18
N ALA A 80 -16.36 -5.32 -11.26
CA ALA A 80 -16.58 -6.70 -11.68
C ALA A 80 -15.93 -7.71 -10.72
N GLU A 81 -14.73 -7.42 -10.22
CA GLU A 81 -13.95 -8.32 -9.36
C GLU A 81 -14.68 -8.64 -8.04
N PHE A 82 -15.28 -7.63 -7.40
CA PHE A 82 -15.94 -7.79 -6.10
C PHE A 82 -17.45 -7.56 -6.13
N SER A 83 -18.05 -7.38 -7.32
CA SER A 83 -19.46 -7.00 -7.45
C SER A 83 -19.81 -5.73 -6.65
N LEU A 84 -18.91 -4.73 -6.67
CA LEU A 84 -19.02 -3.54 -5.84
C LEU A 84 -20.30 -2.77 -6.12
N THR A 85 -20.99 -2.37 -5.05
CA THR A 85 -22.00 -1.31 -5.12
C THR A 85 -21.26 0.03 -5.18
N ILE A 86 -21.62 0.87 -6.14
CA ILE A 86 -21.01 2.20 -6.28
C ILE A 86 -21.99 3.25 -5.73
N GLU A 87 -21.50 4.06 -4.80
CA GLU A 87 -22.25 5.18 -4.24
C GLU A 87 -21.49 6.49 -4.48
N ILE A 88 -22.15 7.41 -5.18
CA ILE A 88 -21.61 8.75 -5.42
C ILE A 88 -22.14 9.67 -4.34
N ILE A 89 -21.25 10.12 -3.44
CA ILE A 89 -21.64 10.92 -2.26
C ILE A 89 -20.79 12.19 -2.16
N SER A 90 -21.44 13.29 -1.81
CA SER A 90 -20.77 14.59 -1.65
C SER A 90 -20.20 14.82 -0.25
N ASP A 91 -20.74 14.12 0.76
CA ASP A 91 -20.35 14.26 2.16
C ASP A 91 -19.91 12.91 2.74
N ILE A 92 -18.76 12.91 3.41
CA ILE A 92 -18.15 11.76 4.09
C ILE A 92 -17.82 12.08 5.55
N SER A 93 -18.41 13.15 6.10
CA SER A 93 -18.14 13.60 7.47
C SER A 93 -18.49 12.56 8.52
N ASP A 94 -19.52 11.74 8.26
CA ASP A 94 -19.96 10.63 9.12
C ASP A 94 -19.21 9.31 8.89
N ILE A 95 -18.27 9.25 7.94
CA ILE A 95 -17.45 8.05 7.67
C ILE A 95 -16.16 8.11 8.50
N GLU A 96 -16.02 7.16 9.43
CA GLU A 96 -14.80 6.97 10.21
C GLU A 96 -13.86 5.99 9.49
N VAL A 97 -12.85 6.55 8.80
CA VAL A 97 -11.85 5.77 8.07
C VAL A 97 -10.86 5.13 9.05
N SER A 98 -10.55 3.86 8.84
CA SER A 98 -9.54 3.11 9.58
C SER A 98 -8.14 3.69 9.31
N THR A 99 -7.50 4.27 10.33
CA THR A 99 -6.16 4.87 10.20
C THR A 99 -5.02 3.84 10.25
N LEU A 100 -5.26 2.63 10.79
CA LEU A 100 -4.33 1.47 10.78
C LEU A 100 -2.89 1.78 11.28
N LEU A 101 -2.70 2.89 11.99
CA LEU A 101 -1.43 3.37 12.53
C LEU A 101 -1.19 2.74 13.91
N ILE A 102 0.00 2.19 14.14
CA ILE A 102 0.33 1.53 15.40
C ILE A 102 1.43 2.30 16.12
N GLU A 103 1.09 2.89 17.26
CA GLU A 103 1.99 3.68 18.12
C GLU A 103 2.70 2.79 19.15
N SER A 104 3.61 1.94 18.70
CA SER A 104 4.55 1.21 19.57
C SER A 104 5.69 0.61 18.77
N LYS A 105 6.86 0.37 19.40
CA LYS A 105 7.93 -0.39 18.75
C LYS A 105 7.63 -1.89 18.87
N PRO A 106 7.44 -2.63 17.76
CA PRO A 106 7.13 -4.05 17.82
C PRO A 106 8.38 -4.90 18.04
N ASP A 107 8.17 -6.16 18.46
CA ASP A 107 9.08 -7.24 18.11
C ASP A 107 8.88 -7.54 16.61
N GLU A 108 9.70 -6.92 15.76
CA GLU A 108 9.58 -6.96 14.30
C GLU A 108 9.39 -8.37 13.77
N LYS A 109 10.26 -9.30 14.18
CA LYS A 109 10.25 -10.67 13.71
C LYS A 109 8.95 -11.39 14.08
N LYS A 110 8.49 -11.21 15.32
CA LYS A 110 7.25 -11.82 15.80
C LYS A 110 6.03 -11.27 15.05
N VAL A 111 5.97 -9.95 14.88
CA VAL A 111 4.84 -9.29 14.20
C VAL A 111 4.81 -9.67 12.71
N LEU A 112 5.94 -9.57 12.01
CA LEU A 112 6.06 -9.96 10.60
C LEU A 112 5.61 -11.40 10.36
N LYS A 113 6.09 -12.36 11.17
CA LYS A 113 5.66 -13.76 11.03
C LYS A 113 4.16 -13.95 11.21
N LYS A 114 3.55 -13.25 12.16
CA LYS A 114 2.10 -13.30 12.41
C LYS A 114 1.31 -12.67 11.26
N LEU A 115 1.83 -11.60 10.67
CA LEU A 115 1.15 -10.91 9.56
C LEU A 115 1.02 -11.80 8.32
N LEU A 116 1.90 -12.77 8.10
CA LEU A 116 1.78 -13.70 6.97
C LEU A 116 0.41 -14.38 6.88
N ASP A 117 -0.26 -14.61 8.02
CA ASP A 117 -1.58 -15.25 8.08
C ASP A 117 -2.70 -14.37 7.48
N LYS A 118 -2.48 -13.05 7.33
CA LYS A 118 -3.41 -12.12 6.71
C LYS A 118 -3.23 -11.98 5.19
N ALA A 119 -2.17 -12.54 4.61
CA ALA A 119 -1.87 -12.33 3.19
C ALA A 119 -2.87 -13.03 2.26
N THR A 120 -3.40 -12.29 1.28
CA THR A 120 -4.27 -12.85 0.24
C THR A 120 -3.42 -13.32 -0.93
N THR A 121 -3.21 -14.63 -1.07
CA THR A 121 -2.25 -15.23 -2.03
C THR A 121 -2.87 -16.31 -2.90
N ILE A 122 -3.97 -15.97 -3.57
CA ILE A 122 -4.83 -16.92 -4.30
C ILE A 122 -4.13 -17.64 -5.47
N HIS A 123 -2.99 -17.12 -5.96
CA HIS A 123 -2.26 -17.70 -7.08
C HIS A 123 -0.91 -18.27 -6.66
N SER A 124 -0.12 -17.49 -5.91
CA SER A 124 1.28 -17.86 -5.64
C SER A 124 1.46 -18.75 -4.42
N ASN A 125 0.53 -18.72 -3.45
CA ASN A 125 0.73 -19.26 -2.10
C ASN A 125 2.02 -18.75 -1.43
N PHE A 126 2.46 -17.53 -1.77
CA PHE A 126 3.70 -16.91 -1.30
C PHE A 126 3.40 -15.69 -0.42
N PRO A 127 3.20 -15.86 0.90
CA PRO A 127 2.88 -14.78 1.79
C PRO A 127 4.12 -13.92 2.09
N VAL A 128 3.93 -12.61 2.05
CA VAL A 128 4.91 -11.57 2.35
C VAL A 128 4.25 -10.59 3.32
N SER A 129 5.01 -10.15 4.32
CA SER A 129 4.58 -9.13 5.28
C SER A 129 5.58 -7.98 5.32
N CYS A 130 5.10 -6.78 5.64
CA CYS A 130 5.89 -5.57 5.71
C CYS A 130 5.50 -4.73 6.94
N LEU A 131 6.49 -4.08 7.55
CA LEU A 131 6.30 -2.97 8.47
C LEU A 131 6.92 -1.72 7.84
N LEU A 132 6.13 -0.67 7.67
CA LEU A 132 6.60 0.63 7.20
C LEU A 132 6.61 1.60 8.39
N TYR A 133 7.78 2.09 8.76
CA TYR A 133 7.96 2.99 9.90
C TYR A 133 7.86 4.45 9.51
N CYS A 134 7.19 5.21 10.36
CA CYS A 134 7.24 6.66 10.45
C CYS A 134 7.64 7.04 11.89
N GLU A 135 7.95 8.32 12.14
CA GLU A 135 8.51 8.85 13.40
C GLU A 135 8.47 7.92 14.64
N SER A 136 7.30 7.74 15.28
CA SER A 136 7.13 6.88 16.46
C SER A 136 6.07 5.78 16.26
N ALA A 137 5.76 5.43 15.01
CA ALA A 137 4.68 4.52 14.67
C ALA A 137 4.98 3.72 13.40
N TYR A 138 4.13 2.74 13.08
CA TYR A 138 4.28 1.97 11.85
C TYR A 138 2.95 1.53 11.27
N PHE A 139 3.00 1.17 9.98
CA PHE A 139 1.90 0.57 9.23
C PHE A 139 2.25 -0.87 8.87
N GLU A 140 1.28 -1.75 8.99
CA GLU A 140 1.39 -3.15 8.62
C GLU A 140 0.93 -3.36 7.17
N GLY A 141 1.66 -4.15 6.40
CA GLY A 141 1.28 -4.55 5.05
C GLY A 141 1.44 -6.04 4.85
N VAL A 142 0.58 -6.60 4.02
CA VAL A 142 0.69 -7.97 3.49
C VAL A 142 0.41 -7.94 2.00
N ASN A 143 0.96 -8.88 1.25
CA ASN A 143 0.64 -8.94 -0.17
C ASN A 143 -0.80 -9.36 -0.40
N VAL A 144 -1.40 -8.75 -1.41
CA VAL A 144 -2.78 -8.98 -1.86
C VAL A 144 -2.75 -9.31 -3.34
N GLU A 145 -3.20 -10.52 -3.66
CA GLU A 145 -3.41 -11.02 -5.00
C GLU A 145 -4.90 -10.98 -5.36
N VAL A 146 -5.19 -10.56 -6.58
CA VAL A 146 -6.53 -10.54 -7.18
C VAL A 146 -6.50 -11.25 -8.52
N SER A 147 -7.64 -11.39 -9.20
CA SER A 147 -7.71 -12.12 -10.47
C SER A 147 -6.73 -11.60 -11.51
N ASP A 148 -6.59 -10.28 -11.65
CA ASP A 148 -5.53 -9.66 -12.45
C ASP A 148 -4.27 -9.42 -11.60
N TRP A 149 -3.22 -10.19 -11.86
CA TRP A 149 -1.92 -10.07 -11.19
C TRP A 149 -1.31 -8.67 -11.22
N SER A 150 -1.61 -7.86 -12.24
CA SER A 150 -1.07 -6.50 -12.36
C SER A 150 -1.70 -5.51 -11.37
N PHE A 151 -2.88 -5.83 -10.83
CA PHE A 151 -3.60 -4.98 -9.89
C PHE A 151 -3.43 -5.38 -8.42
N GLY A 152 -2.88 -6.57 -8.17
CA GLY A 152 -2.40 -6.95 -6.84
C GLY A 152 -1.26 -6.06 -6.35
N LEU A 153 -1.14 -5.93 -5.03
CA LEU A 153 -0.07 -5.16 -4.38
C LEU A 153 0.78 -6.06 -3.49
N CYS A 154 2.09 -5.86 -3.53
CA CYS A 154 2.99 -6.48 -2.58
C CYS A 154 2.86 -5.82 -1.20
N ALA A 155 3.34 -6.50 -0.16
CA ALA A 155 3.21 -6.05 1.22
C ALA A 155 3.72 -4.62 1.46
N GLU A 156 4.83 -4.25 0.83
CA GLU A 156 5.45 -2.93 0.95
C GLU A 156 4.56 -1.84 0.37
N ARG A 157 3.92 -2.12 -0.79
CA ARG A 157 3.00 -1.18 -1.46
C ARG A 157 1.68 -1.04 -0.72
N VAL A 158 1.21 -2.11 -0.06
CA VAL A 158 0.04 -2.04 0.83
C VAL A 158 0.34 -1.20 2.06
N ALA A 159 1.47 -1.42 2.75
CA ALA A 159 1.86 -0.62 3.91
C ALA A 159 2.00 0.87 3.55
N LEU A 160 2.62 1.17 2.40
CA LEU A 160 2.74 2.52 1.86
C LEU A 160 1.36 3.14 1.55
N ALA A 161 0.46 2.38 0.91
CA ALA A 161 -0.87 2.87 0.57
C ALA A 161 -1.67 3.25 1.83
N LYS A 162 -1.63 2.43 2.88
CA LYS A 162 -2.24 2.75 4.19
C LYS A 162 -1.69 4.04 4.77
N ALA A 163 -0.37 4.17 4.74
CA ALA A 163 0.31 5.31 5.34
C ALA A 163 -0.04 6.62 4.63
N ILE A 164 0.07 6.62 3.30
CA ILE A 164 -0.25 7.81 2.48
C ILE A 164 -1.73 8.15 2.60
N ALA A 165 -2.65 7.17 2.52
CA ALA A 165 -4.08 7.42 2.70
C ALA A 165 -4.42 8.01 4.08
N SER A 166 -3.62 7.72 5.11
CA SER A 166 -3.72 8.29 6.46
C SER A 166 -3.06 9.67 6.63
N GLY A 167 -2.55 10.25 5.53
CA GLY A 167 -1.89 11.55 5.54
C GLY A 167 -0.41 11.52 5.93
N VAL A 168 0.19 10.33 6.12
CA VAL A 168 1.61 10.19 6.45
C VAL A 168 2.44 10.16 5.17
N SER A 169 3.41 11.08 5.09
CA SER A 169 4.26 11.26 3.90
C SER A 169 5.76 11.13 4.16
N THR A 170 6.16 10.95 5.42
CA THR A 170 7.56 10.81 5.83
C THR A 170 7.78 9.45 6.50
N PHE A 171 8.74 8.69 5.98
CA PHE A 171 9.04 7.34 6.44
C PHE A 171 10.52 7.20 6.79
N THR A 172 10.82 6.35 7.77
CA THR A 172 12.17 6.24 8.35
C THR A 172 12.84 4.91 8.04
N GLU A 173 12.09 3.81 8.07
CA GLU A 173 12.57 2.46 7.81
C GLU A 173 11.46 1.58 7.22
N LEU A 174 11.86 0.46 6.63
CA LEU A 174 10.93 -0.57 6.19
C LEU A 174 11.49 -1.96 6.52
N ALA A 175 10.66 -2.86 7.02
CA ALA A 175 11.03 -4.25 7.31
C ALA A 175 10.15 -5.22 6.52
N VAL A 176 10.74 -6.22 5.87
CA VAL A 176 10.05 -7.22 5.05
C VAL A 176 10.37 -8.62 5.53
N HIS A 177 9.38 -9.50 5.47
CA HIS A 177 9.56 -10.93 5.68
C HIS A 177 8.76 -11.72 4.64
N THR A 178 9.30 -12.85 4.23
CA THR A 178 8.54 -13.89 3.51
C THR A 178 8.81 -15.24 4.14
N LYS A 179 7.83 -16.14 4.05
CA LYS A 179 7.93 -17.50 4.59
C LYS A 179 8.94 -18.39 3.87
N TYR A 180 9.31 -18.05 2.64
CA TYR A 180 10.10 -18.91 1.76
C TYR A 180 11.26 -18.16 1.09
N GLY A 181 12.18 -18.92 0.51
CA GLY A 181 13.36 -18.42 -0.21
C GLY A 181 14.53 -18.08 0.71
N ASP A 182 15.72 -18.00 0.09
CA ASP A 182 16.97 -17.74 0.82
C ASP A 182 17.06 -16.30 1.34
N VAL A 183 16.55 -15.35 0.54
CA VAL A 183 16.57 -13.92 0.87
C VAL A 183 15.18 -13.33 0.64
N SER A 184 14.61 -12.74 1.69
CA SER A 184 13.32 -12.04 1.66
C SER A 184 13.41 -10.68 0.98
N SER A 185 13.83 -10.67 -0.28
CA SER A 185 14.11 -9.45 -1.04
C SER A 185 12.84 -8.85 -1.66
N PRO A 186 12.64 -7.51 -1.58
CA PRO A 186 11.57 -6.84 -2.31
C PRO A 186 11.66 -7.09 -3.81
N CYS A 187 10.50 -7.24 -4.48
CA CYS A 187 10.45 -7.38 -5.94
C CYS A 187 10.92 -6.10 -6.64
N GLY A 188 11.24 -6.17 -7.94
CA GLY A 188 11.74 -5.02 -8.70
C GLY A 188 10.82 -3.79 -8.66
N ALA A 189 9.50 -4.01 -8.71
CA ALA A 189 8.51 -2.94 -8.58
C ALA A 189 8.55 -2.29 -7.19
N CYS A 190 8.59 -3.08 -6.13
CA CYS A 190 8.69 -2.57 -4.77
C CYS A 190 9.98 -1.78 -4.55
N ARG A 191 11.12 -2.24 -5.10
CA ARG A 191 12.38 -1.50 -4.99
C ARG A 191 12.30 -0.10 -5.59
N GLN A 192 11.62 0.06 -6.73
CA GLN A 192 11.40 1.37 -7.35
C GLN A 192 10.46 2.26 -6.54
N VAL A 193 9.39 1.69 -5.96
CA VAL A 193 8.46 2.43 -5.06
C VAL A 193 9.15 2.83 -3.76
N ILE A 194 9.87 1.91 -3.13
CA ILE A 194 10.68 2.16 -1.93
C ILE A 194 11.69 3.27 -2.19
N PHE A 195 12.37 3.26 -3.34
CA PHE A 195 13.34 4.30 -3.66
C PHE A 195 12.70 5.70 -3.75
N GLU A 196 11.46 5.80 -4.22
CA GLU A 196 10.74 7.08 -4.35
C GLU A 196 10.33 7.68 -3.01
N HIS A 197 9.93 6.84 -2.05
CA HIS A 197 9.39 7.28 -0.76
C HIS A 197 10.36 7.15 0.42
N LEU A 198 11.38 6.29 0.31
CA LEU A 198 12.40 6.00 1.33
C LEU A 198 13.82 6.05 0.74
N PRO A 199 14.22 7.11 0.00
CA PRO A 199 15.56 7.17 -0.57
C PRO A 199 16.62 7.25 0.53
N PHE A 200 17.65 6.41 0.44
CA PHE A 200 18.76 6.32 1.41
C PHE A 200 18.40 5.80 2.81
N ASN A 201 17.17 5.37 3.05
CA ASN A 201 16.75 4.76 4.32
C ASN A 201 17.08 3.27 4.41
N LYS A 202 16.97 2.73 5.63
CA LYS A 202 17.24 1.32 5.94
C LYS A 202 16.08 0.42 5.56
N ILE A 203 16.41 -0.67 4.89
CA ILE A 203 15.52 -1.76 4.52
C ILE A 203 15.99 -3.02 5.24
N ARG A 204 15.13 -3.53 6.11
CA ARG A 204 15.36 -4.67 6.99
C ARG A 204 14.74 -5.92 6.39
N LEU A 205 15.53 -6.95 6.10
CA LEU A 205 15.05 -8.19 5.49
C LEU A 205 15.16 -9.34 6.48
N TYR A 206 14.02 -9.84 6.92
CA TYR A 206 13.92 -11.00 7.82
C TYR A 206 13.75 -12.26 7.00
N HIS A 207 14.76 -13.13 7.01
CA HIS A 207 14.84 -14.31 6.15
C HIS A 207 14.06 -15.50 6.72
N ALA A 208 13.76 -16.48 5.85
CA ALA A 208 12.98 -17.67 6.23
C ALA A 208 13.74 -18.57 7.22
N ASP A 209 15.08 -18.54 7.20
CA ASP A 209 15.98 -19.27 8.10
C ASP A 209 16.20 -18.57 9.45
N ASP A 210 15.34 -17.62 9.79
CA ASP A 210 15.38 -16.84 11.03
C ASP A 210 16.55 -15.85 11.17
N THR A 211 17.39 -15.71 10.15
CA THR A 211 18.44 -14.68 10.05
C THR A 211 17.89 -13.34 9.53
N PHE A 212 18.73 -12.31 9.53
CA PHE A 212 18.37 -10.95 9.16
C PHE A 212 19.52 -10.26 8.42
N SER A 213 19.19 -9.46 7.41
CA SER A 213 20.13 -8.53 6.77
C SER A 213 19.55 -7.12 6.63
N GLU A 214 20.42 -6.12 6.70
CA GLU A 214 20.07 -4.70 6.54
C GLU A 214 20.77 -4.13 5.30
N HIS A 215 20.01 -3.39 4.49
CA HIS A 215 20.50 -2.74 3.28
C HIS A 215 20.02 -1.29 3.25
N ASN A 216 20.71 -0.40 2.54
CA ASN A 216 20.12 0.89 2.20
C ASN A 216 19.24 0.71 0.96
N SER A 217 18.17 1.49 0.82
CA SER A 217 17.28 1.40 -0.35
C SER A 217 18.02 1.59 -1.68
N VAL A 218 19.10 2.37 -1.68
CA VAL A 218 19.95 2.60 -2.87
C VAL A 218 20.75 1.38 -3.32
N ASP A 219 21.05 0.45 -2.40
CA ASP A 219 21.80 -0.76 -2.71
C ASP A 219 20.89 -1.82 -3.35
N LEU A 220 19.57 -1.74 -3.10
CA LEU A 220 18.58 -2.65 -3.67
C LEU A 220 18.23 -2.29 -5.12
N LEU A 221 18.37 -1.03 -5.51
CA LEU A 221 18.11 -0.55 -6.87
C LEU A 221 19.25 0.36 -7.35
N PRO A 222 20.42 -0.20 -7.71
CA PRO A 222 21.55 0.59 -8.17
C PRO A 222 21.20 1.34 -9.46
N LEU A 223 21.66 2.59 -9.56
CA LEU A 223 21.39 3.48 -10.71
C LEU A 223 19.89 3.69 -10.98
N SER A 224 19.08 3.66 -9.92
CA SER A 224 17.63 3.89 -9.95
C SER A 224 17.22 5.11 -10.78
N PHE A 225 16.13 4.99 -11.53
CA PHE A 225 15.51 6.14 -12.17
C PHE A 225 14.82 7.02 -11.12
N THR A 226 15.06 8.34 -11.16
CA THR A 226 14.55 9.28 -10.16
C THR A 226 13.87 10.47 -10.85
N SER A 227 12.99 11.17 -10.12
CA SER A 227 12.34 12.37 -10.64
C SER A 227 13.32 13.48 -11.07
N LYS A 228 14.56 13.48 -10.56
CA LYS A 228 15.63 14.37 -11.06
C LYS A 228 15.96 14.14 -12.53
N ALA A 229 15.75 12.93 -13.05
CA ALA A 229 15.96 12.59 -14.46
C ALA A 229 14.94 13.25 -15.41
N LEU A 230 13.81 13.77 -14.90
CA LEU A 230 12.82 14.48 -15.70
C LEU A 230 13.07 15.99 -15.79
N LYS A 231 14.03 16.54 -15.03
CA LYS A 231 14.40 17.95 -15.14
C LYS A 231 15.24 18.15 -16.40
N LYS A 232 14.72 18.95 -17.33
CA LYS A 232 15.46 19.41 -18.53
C LYS A 232 16.58 20.37 -18.13
#